data_AF-A0A845BKY5-F1
#
_entry.id   AF-A0A845BKY5-F1
#
_cell.length_a   1.000
_cell.length_b   1.000
_cell.length_c   1.000
_cell.angle_alpha   90.00
_cell.angle_beta   90.00
_cell.angle_gamma   90.00
#
_symmetry.space_group_name_H-M   'P 1'
#
loop_
_entity.id
_entity.type
_entity.pdbx_description
1 polymer ?
#
loop_
_entity_poly.entity_id
_entity_poly.type
_entity_poly.pdbx_seq_one_letter_code
_entity_poly.pdbx_strand_id
1 'polypeptide(L)'
;MRTWLIPLLLLAGAAQAATPRLQPGLQLIEQSADGSTRLALSPAAPPPAALLARLKNLPELLGDEGYRPEPLRAGSPVFEAGGRITPLAGFAYVQRAMLSRDGRQLVLGAGQGGGLDAWRIGRDGKRERLLPKAAAAFSGVIDASADGNTVVGWLQTSADAVPQGFVWQAARGYRLLPEPLWLPFAISADGTRLFASTRRPSAQTLARRVLSRTLQGPAEGEWGETLAVSADMKTAVGYYYVRPATGNPSDAGSYRGWWWQADGGYRQSARALHLDEASAQDTARFAAFSDQLLALAGLGKEASETVTTGIALWRVGEPATEQVADVRPVFFAREGALTAWQRWQNEAWQLMLAHGDETIAAEILAGQALGQVFSVRASADGRALQLAGEGGQVVLRRSGKKFEPSRGLHNLGAFSRTGRYYLWPDGEGFDSRHPSWRDLQSGREGTLAKCPSAGGHYSELALRLSADAKTLALGGLEGYCVYRTGLEDDGQ
;
A
#
# COMPACT_ATOMS: atom_id res chain seq x y z
N MET A 1 -2.38 -23.62 -70.74
CA MET A 1 -2.43 -24.00 -69.31
C MET A 1 -1.16 -23.53 -68.64
N ARG A 2 -1.22 -22.45 -67.84
CA ARG A 2 -0.21 -22.08 -66.84
C ARG A 2 -0.79 -20.99 -65.95
N THR A 3 -1.43 -21.46 -64.88
CA THR A 3 -1.81 -20.70 -63.69
C THR A 3 -0.55 -20.20 -62.99
N TRP A 4 -0.46 -18.89 -62.72
CA TRP A 4 0.46 -18.35 -61.72
C TRP A 4 -0.35 -17.51 -60.74
N LEU A 5 -0.50 -18.07 -59.54
CA LEU A 5 -1.02 -17.43 -58.34
C LEU A 5 -0.02 -16.35 -57.89
N ILE A 6 -0.52 -15.14 -57.67
CA ILE A 6 0.17 -14.11 -56.88
C ILE A 6 -0.07 -14.45 -55.40
N PRO A 7 0.96 -14.69 -54.59
CA PRO A 7 0.76 -14.71 -53.15
C PRO A 7 0.69 -13.25 -52.65
N LEU A 8 -0.47 -12.88 -52.10
CA LEU A 8 -0.59 -11.75 -51.19
C LEU A 8 0.36 -11.97 -50.01
N LEU A 9 1.46 -11.22 -49.97
CA LEU A 9 2.24 -11.02 -48.75
C LEU A 9 1.42 -10.13 -47.82
N LEU A 10 0.69 -10.77 -46.90
CA LEU A 10 0.22 -10.17 -45.66
C LEU A 10 1.45 -9.64 -44.90
N LEU A 11 1.67 -8.33 -44.96
CA LEU A 11 2.49 -7.61 -43.99
C LEU A 11 1.75 -7.65 -42.64
N ALA A 12 1.88 -8.77 -41.95
CA ALA A 12 1.68 -8.81 -40.51
C ALA A 12 2.78 -7.93 -39.91
N GLY A 13 2.42 -6.71 -39.50
CA GLY A 13 3.25 -5.85 -38.67
C GLY A 13 3.45 -6.52 -37.32
N ALA A 14 4.34 -7.50 -37.26
CA ALA A 14 4.95 -7.92 -36.01
C ALA A 14 5.76 -6.71 -35.53
N ALA A 15 5.22 -5.98 -34.55
CA ALA A 15 6.03 -5.08 -33.75
C ALA A 15 7.17 -5.95 -33.20
N GLN A 16 8.36 -5.79 -33.78
CA GLN A 16 9.56 -6.47 -33.31
C GLN A 16 9.76 -5.96 -31.88
N ALA A 17 9.41 -6.79 -30.90
CA ALA A 17 9.46 -6.43 -29.50
C ALA A 17 10.91 -6.05 -29.19
N ALA A 18 11.17 -4.75 -29.02
CA ALA A 18 12.51 -4.26 -28.75
C ALA A 18 13.05 -4.98 -27.51
N THR A 19 14.22 -5.60 -27.64
CA THR A 19 14.88 -6.29 -26.54
C THR A 19 15.01 -5.34 -25.35
N PRO A 20 14.58 -5.73 -24.15
CA PRO A 20 14.67 -4.85 -23.00
C PRO A 20 16.13 -4.56 -22.66
N ARG A 21 16.38 -3.37 -22.12
CA ARG A 21 17.68 -3.04 -21.52
C ARG A 21 17.74 -3.65 -20.12
N LEU A 22 18.69 -4.55 -19.90
CA LEU A 22 18.93 -5.19 -18.61
C LEU A 22 19.76 -4.29 -17.68
N GLN A 23 19.40 -4.29 -16.39
CA GLN A 23 20.16 -3.69 -15.31
C GLN A 23 20.35 -4.71 -14.17
N PRO A 24 21.41 -5.53 -14.22
CA PRO A 24 21.65 -6.57 -13.22
C PRO A 24 22.19 -5.97 -11.91
N GLY A 25 21.87 -6.62 -10.80
CA GLY A 25 22.41 -6.31 -9.48
C GLY A 25 21.91 -5.00 -8.86
N LEU A 26 20.83 -4.41 -9.39
CA LEU A 26 20.18 -3.23 -8.82
C LEU A 26 18.69 -3.52 -8.61
N GLN A 27 18.16 -3.23 -7.43
CA GLN A 27 16.73 -3.38 -7.17
C GLN A 27 15.99 -2.11 -7.59
N LEU A 28 15.04 -2.22 -8.53
CA LEU A 28 14.20 -1.10 -8.94
C LEU A 28 13.30 -0.62 -7.79
N ILE A 29 13.32 0.68 -7.51
CA ILE A 29 12.44 1.32 -6.53
C ILE A 29 11.40 2.18 -7.21
N GLU A 30 11.84 3.09 -8.09
CA GLU A 30 10.96 4.10 -8.68
C GLU A 30 11.40 4.53 -10.08
N GLN A 31 10.46 5.04 -10.87
CA GLN A 31 10.71 5.65 -12.19
C GLN A 31 9.94 6.96 -12.30
N SER A 32 10.55 7.98 -12.89
CA SER A 32 9.86 9.23 -13.20
C SER A 32 8.77 9.01 -14.24
N ALA A 33 7.74 9.85 -14.20
CA ALA A 33 6.61 9.73 -15.11
C ALA A 33 6.98 9.98 -16.58
N ASP A 34 8.08 10.66 -16.88
CA ASP A 34 8.65 10.76 -18.25
C ASP A 34 9.50 9.54 -18.65
N GLY A 35 9.71 8.58 -17.75
CA GLY A 35 10.53 7.38 -17.98
C GLY A 35 12.04 7.62 -18.05
N SER A 36 12.51 8.87 -17.90
CA SER A 36 13.91 9.24 -18.16
C SER A 36 14.85 8.92 -16.98
N THR A 37 14.30 8.86 -15.77
CA THR A 37 15.06 8.73 -14.52
C THR A 37 14.48 7.60 -13.67
N ARG A 38 15.37 6.84 -13.03
CA ARG A 38 15.03 5.76 -12.11
C ARG A 38 15.80 5.89 -10.81
N LEU A 39 15.16 5.46 -9.72
CA LEU A 39 15.81 5.18 -8.46
C LEU A 39 15.93 3.67 -8.32
N ALA A 40 17.13 3.20 -8.01
CA ALA A 40 17.38 1.82 -7.65
C ALA A 40 18.20 1.73 -6.36
N LEU A 41 18.27 0.55 -5.75
CA LEU A 41 19.14 0.26 -4.64
C LEU A 41 20.23 -0.70 -5.07
N SER A 42 21.46 -0.43 -4.63
CA SER A 42 22.51 -1.46 -4.64
C SER A 42 22.26 -2.45 -3.50
N PRO A 43 22.58 -3.75 -3.67
CA PRO A 43 22.55 -4.72 -2.59
C PRO A 43 23.36 -4.25 -1.38
N ALA A 44 22.83 -4.45 -0.17
CA ALA A 44 23.51 -4.14 1.08
C ALA A 44 23.05 -5.05 2.22
N ALA A 45 23.79 -4.98 3.33
CA ALA A 45 23.39 -5.60 4.59
C ALA A 45 22.01 -5.08 5.06
N PRO A 46 21.24 -5.90 5.81
CA PRO A 46 19.94 -5.50 6.31
C PRO A 46 20.03 -4.27 7.23
N PRO A 47 18.95 -3.48 7.37
CA PRO A 47 18.95 -2.33 8.27
C PRO A 47 19.10 -2.78 9.74
N PRO A 48 19.53 -1.88 10.65
CA PRO A 48 19.70 -2.22 12.06
C PRO A 48 18.42 -2.80 12.68
N ALA A 49 18.54 -3.92 13.40
CA ALA A 49 17.39 -4.63 13.99
C ALA A 49 16.53 -3.76 14.92
N ALA A 50 17.17 -2.87 15.69
CA ALA A 50 16.46 -1.92 16.56
C ALA A 50 15.56 -0.94 15.77
N LEU A 51 16.04 -0.47 14.61
CA LEU A 51 15.24 0.37 13.72
C LEU A 51 14.10 -0.43 13.11
N LEU A 52 14.35 -1.65 12.64
CA LEU A 52 13.33 -2.52 12.10
C LEU A 52 12.24 -2.83 13.14
N ALA A 53 12.61 -3.13 14.38
CA ALA A 53 11.66 -3.37 15.46
C ALA A 53 10.79 -2.13 15.74
N ARG A 54 11.39 -0.93 15.70
CA ARG A 54 10.63 0.32 15.86
C ARG A 54 9.66 0.57 14.71
N LEU A 55 10.15 0.44 13.47
CA LEU A 55 9.36 0.65 12.27
C LEU A 55 8.33 -0.45 12.06
N LYS A 56 8.52 -1.65 12.60
CA LYS A 56 7.51 -2.73 12.57
C LYS A 56 6.23 -2.32 13.27
N ASN A 57 6.34 -1.56 14.36
CA ASN A 57 5.17 -1.04 15.06
C ASN A 57 4.65 0.25 14.42
N LEU A 58 5.43 0.93 13.56
CA LEU A 58 5.01 2.18 12.97
C LEU A 58 3.75 2.06 12.09
N PRO A 59 3.53 1.05 11.23
CA PRO A 59 2.23 0.80 10.60
C PRO A 59 1.08 0.76 11.60
N GLU A 60 1.31 0.14 12.77
CA GLU A 60 0.33 0.06 13.85
C GLU A 60 0.10 1.42 14.53
N LEU A 61 1.16 2.22 14.65
CA LEU A 61 1.14 3.58 15.19
C LEU A 61 0.56 4.61 14.20
N LEU A 62 0.66 4.34 12.89
CA LEU A 62 0.12 5.16 11.80
C LEU A 62 -1.29 4.73 11.38
N GLY A 63 -1.78 3.62 11.95
CA GLY A 63 -2.96 2.89 11.51
C GLY A 63 -2.70 2.18 10.17
N ASP A 64 -3.17 0.93 10.04
CA ASP A 64 -3.34 0.24 8.74
C ASP A 64 -4.13 1.06 7.71
N GLU A 65 -4.76 2.13 8.19
CA GLU A 65 -5.82 2.89 7.57
C GLU A 65 -5.28 3.92 6.58
N GLY A 66 -4.01 4.33 6.68
CA GLY A 66 -3.41 5.22 5.67
C GLY A 66 -1.99 4.89 5.23
N TYR A 67 -1.36 3.91 5.88
CA TYR A 67 -0.01 3.48 5.55
C TYR A 67 -0.09 2.22 4.69
N ARG A 68 0.34 2.29 3.43
CA ARG A 68 0.85 1.08 2.76
C ARG A 68 2.21 0.82 3.39
N PRO A 69 2.41 -0.24 4.19
CA PRO A 69 3.72 -0.55 4.71
C PRO A 69 4.65 -0.88 3.55
N GLU A 70 5.35 0.14 3.06
CA GLU A 70 6.56 -0.09 2.29
C GLU A 70 7.64 -0.50 3.30
N PRO A 71 8.16 -1.74 3.19
CA PRO A 71 9.19 -2.20 4.09
C PRO A 71 10.42 -1.30 3.91
N LEU A 72 11.19 -1.12 4.98
CA LEU A 72 12.48 -0.46 4.90
C LEU A 72 13.39 -1.31 4.01
N ARG A 73 13.72 -0.82 2.81
CA ARG A 73 14.53 -1.53 1.83
C ARG A 73 16.00 -1.23 2.08
N ALA A 74 16.78 -2.28 2.32
CA ALA A 74 18.23 -2.17 2.43
C ALA A 74 18.85 -1.83 1.07
N GLY A 75 19.90 -1.01 1.11
CA GLY A 75 20.69 -0.69 -0.07
C GLY A 75 21.03 0.79 -0.17
N SER A 76 22.20 1.06 -0.75
CA SER A 76 22.58 2.44 -1.05
C SER A 76 21.78 2.90 -2.28
N PRO A 77 21.02 4.00 -2.18
CA PRO A 77 20.25 4.48 -3.31
C PRO A 77 21.16 5.01 -4.42
N VAL A 78 20.78 4.73 -5.67
CA VAL A 78 21.46 5.20 -6.87
C VAL A 78 20.45 5.80 -7.85
N PHE A 79 20.82 6.94 -8.44
CA PHE A 79 20.09 7.51 -9.57
C PHE A 79 20.59 6.89 -10.87
N GLU A 80 19.66 6.44 -11.71
CA GLU A 80 19.96 6.17 -13.11
C GLU A 80 19.25 7.18 -14.02
N ALA A 81 20.02 7.93 -14.80
CA ALA A 81 19.48 8.86 -15.78
C ALA A 81 20.42 9.00 -16.99
N GLY A 82 19.87 8.96 -18.20
CA GLY A 82 20.69 9.03 -19.43
C GLY A 82 21.73 7.91 -19.55
N GLY A 83 21.47 6.75 -18.94
CA GLY A 83 22.40 5.62 -18.91
C GLY A 83 23.54 5.74 -17.89
N ARG A 84 23.64 6.84 -17.14
CA ARG A 84 24.61 7.03 -16.06
C ARG A 84 24.01 6.65 -14.72
N ILE A 85 24.77 5.91 -13.91
CA ILE A 85 24.45 5.57 -12.52
C ILE A 85 25.21 6.51 -11.59
N THR A 86 24.51 7.14 -10.66
CA THR A 86 25.08 8.10 -9.69
C THR A 86 24.68 7.71 -8.27
N PRO A 87 25.63 7.31 -7.41
CA PRO A 87 25.34 6.97 -6.01
C PRO A 87 24.85 8.17 -5.19
N LEU A 88 23.90 7.92 -4.29
CA LEU A 88 23.46 8.88 -3.28
C LEU A 88 24.10 8.54 -1.93
N ALA A 89 25.25 9.17 -1.67
CA ALA A 89 26.03 8.93 -0.45
C ALA A 89 25.27 9.33 0.82
N GLY A 90 25.55 8.64 1.93
CA GLY A 90 24.99 8.94 3.26
C GLY A 90 23.65 8.28 3.56
N PHE A 91 23.25 7.29 2.76
CA PHE A 91 22.04 6.49 2.96
C PHE A 91 22.38 5.00 2.81
N ALA A 92 21.86 4.17 3.71
CA ALA A 92 22.00 2.71 3.67
C ALA A 92 20.67 2.00 3.42
N TYR A 93 19.56 2.73 3.49
CA TYR A 93 18.22 2.21 3.30
C TYR A 93 17.23 3.31 2.91
N VAL A 94 16.13 2.88 2.31
CA VAL A 94 15.02 3.73 1.85
C VAL A 94 13.70 3.11 2.30
N GLN A 95 12.83 3.90 2.93
CA GLN A 95 11.49 3.48 3.32
C GLN A 95 10.48 3.67 2.19
N ARG A 96 10.48 4.86 1.60
CA ARG A 96 9.59 5.25 0.49
C ARG A 96 10.30 6.27 -0.37
N ALA A 97 10.09 6.22 -1.67
CA ALA A 97 10.75 7.12 -2.62
C ALA A 97 9.86 7.44 -3.81
N MET A 98 10.00 8.66 -4.32
CA MET A 98 9.12 9.24 -5.33
C MET A 98 9.92 10.20 -6.19
N LEU A 99 9.77 10.10 -7.51
CA LEU A 99 10.39 11.01 -8.45
C LEU A 99 9.38 12.06 -8.92
N SER A 100 9.83 13.30 -9.12
CA SER A 100 9.06 14.29 -9.87
C SER A 100 8.83 13.78 -11.30
N ARG A 101 7.81 14.34 -11.96
CA ARG A 101 7.36 13.95 -13.30
C ARG A 101 8.50 13.96 -14.32
N ASP A 102 9.37 14.96 -14.22
CA ASP A 102 10.55 15.16 -15.07
C ASP A 102 11.83 14.46 -14.54
N GLY A 103 11.73 13.71 -13.44
CA GLY A 103 12.84 13.00 -12.81
C GLY A 103 13.94 13.88 -12.22
N ARG A 104 13.72 15.20 -12.08
CA ARG A 104 14.74 16.12 -11.55
C ARG A 104 14.82 16.18 -10.03
N GLN A 105 13.74 15.81 -9.35
CA GLN A 105 13.66 15.79 -7.89
C GLN A 105 13.30 14.39 -7.43
N LEU A 106 13.99 13.94 -6.39
CA LEU A 106 13.65 12.75 -5.64
C LEU A 106 13.19 13.17 -4.25
N VAL A 107 12.08 12.63 -3.79
CA VAL A 107 11.59 12.79 -2.43
C VAL A 107 11.55 11.41 -1.80
N LEU A 108 12.17 11.24 -0.63
CA LEU A 108 12.30 9.95 0.01
C LEU A 108 12.43 10.02 1.53
N GLY A 109 11.93 8.99 2.21
CA GLY A 109 12.32 8.67 3.59
C GLY A 109 13.53 7.76 3.56
N ALA A 110 14.68 8.22 4.09
CA ALA A 110 15.94 7.48 4.01
C ALA A 110 16.85 7.80 5.19
N GLY A 111 17.82 6.91 5.44
CA GLY A 111 18.76 7.13 6.52
C GLY A 111 19.91 6.14 6.58
N GLN A 112 20.66 6.24 7.69
CA GLN A 112 21.82 5.42 8.01
C GLN A 112 22.03 5.43 9.53
N GLY A 113 22.75 4.44 10.08
CA GLY A 113 23.15 4.44 11.49
C GLY A 113 21.99 4.45 12.50
N GLY A 114 20.81 4.01 12.08
CA GLY A 114 19.59 3.96 12.90
C GLY A 114 18.67 5.18 12.81
N GLY A 115 19.05 6.24 12.08
CA GLY A 115 18.17 7.39 11.83
C GLY A 115 17.28 7.22 10.60
N LEU A 116 16.11 7.87 10.58
CA LEU A 116 15.24 7.98 9.41
C LEU A 116 14.72 9.41 9.30
N ASP A 117 15.04 10.06 8.18
CA ASP A 117 14.69 11.45 7.91
C ASP A 117 13.95 11.53 6.56
N ALA A 118 13.05 12.51 6.43
CA ALA A 118 12.44 12.87 5.16
C ALA A 118 13.34 13.85 4.37
N TRP A 119 13.63 13.52 3.12
CA TRP A 119 14.55 14.25 2.24
C TRP A 119 13.92 14.61 0.90
N ARG A 120 14.39 15.72 0.35
CA ARG A 120 14.33 16.05 -1.07
C ARG A 120 15.74 16.15 -1.62
N ILE A 121 15.98 15.53 -2.78
CA ILE A 121 17.28 15.44 -3.41
C ILE A 121 17.15 15.83 -4.88
N GLY A 122 17.91 16.84 -5.29
CA GLY A 122 18.02 17.22 -6.70
C GLY A 122 18.87 16.21 -7.49
N ARG A 123 18.67 16.14 -8.81
CA ARG A 123 19.52 15.33 -9.70
C ARG A 123 21.00 15.74 -9.68
N ASP A 124 21.30 16.96 -9.24
CA ASP A 124 22.66 17.45 -8.96
C ASP A 124 23.28 16.87 -7.67
N GLY A 125 22.51 16.07 -6.92
CA GLY A 125 22.92 15.50 -5.63
C GLY A 125 22.75 16.45 -4.44
N LYS A 126 22.20 17.66 -4.65
CA LYS A 126 21.92 18.59 -3.57
C LYS A 126 20.80 18.03 -2.70
N ARG A 127 21.07 17.93 -1.40
CA ARG A 127 20.17 17.33 -0.40
C ARG A 127 19.55 18.42 0.46
N GLU A 128 18.24 18.34 0.63
CA GLU A 128 17.45 19.16 1.53
C GLU A 128 16.69 18.25 2.49
N ARG A 129 16.89 18.47 3.79
CA ARG A 129 16.08 17.80 4.81
C ARG A 129 14.77 18.56 4.94
N LEU A 130 13.64 17.85 4.87
CA LEU A 130 12.33 18.50 4.86
C LEU A 130 11.94 19.08 6.24
N LEU A 131 12.49 18.51 7.31
CA LEU A 131 12.28 18.96 8.67
C LEU A 131 13.61 19.35 9.33
N PRO A 132 13.62 20.36 10.23
CA PRO A 132 14.77 20.62 11.08
C PRO A 132 15.14 19.39 11.92
N LYS A 133 16.43 19.17 12.19
CA LYS A 133 16.92 18.02 12.97
C LYS A 133 16.29 17.92 14.37
N ALA A 134 15.95 19.05 14.99
CA ALA A 134 15.31 19.09 16.30
C ALA A 134 13.79 18.84 16.27
N ALA A 135 13.16 18.84 15.09
CA ALA A 135 11.70 18.73 14.98
C ALA A 135 11.20 17.28 15.12
N ALA A 136 12.06 16.29 14.89
CA ALA A 136 11.66 14.88 14.90
C ALA A 136 12.83 13.96 15.28
N ALA A 137 12.53 12.92 16.05
CA ALA A 137 13.41 11.76 16.22
C ALA A 137 13.40 10.89 14.95
N PHE A 138 12.23 10.77 14.31
CA PHE A 138 12.04 10.06 13.05
C PHE A 138 11.06 10.81 12.16
N SER A 139 11.33 10.83 10.86
CA SER A 139 10.39 11.34 9.87
C SER A 139 10.45 10.55 8.57
N GLY A 140 9.34 10.53 7.85
CA GLY A 140 9.23 9.86 6.56
C GLY A 140 8.30 10.58 5.60
N VAL A 141 8.33 10.12 4.36
CA VAL A 141 7.53 10.66 3.25
C VAL A 141 6.33 9.75 3.00
N ILE A 142 5.18 10.36 2.71
CA ILE A 142 3.98 9.64 2.27
C ILE A 142 3.69 9.92 0.80
N ASP A 143 3.60 11.18 0.39
CA ASP A 143 3.32 11.53 -1.01
C ASP A 143 3.97 12.89 -1.35
N ALA A 144 4.06 13.21 -2.63
CA ALA A 144 4.66 14.43 -3.14
C ALA A 144 4.03 14.83 -4.48
N SER A 145 3.75 16.12 -4.69
CA SER A 145 3.22 16.67 -5.94
C SER A 145 4.07 16.29 -7.16
N ALA A 146 3.51 16.40 -8.36
CA ALA A 146 4.17 15.98 -9.60
C ALA A 146 5.49 16.72 -9.86
N ASP A 147 5.65 17.94 -9.34
CA ASP A 147 6.89 18.72 -9.43
C ASP A 147 7.85 18.50 -8.24
N GLY A 148 7.43 17.76 -7.22
CA GLY A 148 8.17 17.54 -5.97
C GLY A 148 8.27 18.77 -5.05
N ASN A 149 7.52 19.84 -5.32
CA ASN A 149 7.56 21.08 -4.53
C ASN A 149 6.61 21.09 -3.33
N THR A 150 5.65 20.17 -3.28
CA THR A 150 4.84 19.92 -2.08
C THR A 150 5.01 18.46 -1.68
N VAL A 151 5.43 18.23 -0.45
CA VAL A 151 5.65 16.89 0.12
C VAL A 151 4.80 16.75 1.36
N VAL A 152 4.15 15.62 1.52
CA VAL A 152 3.41 15.27 2.73
C VAL A 152 4.03 14.05 3.36
N GLY A 153 4.09 14.04 4.67
CA GLY A 153 4.78 13.00 5.41
C GLY A 153 4.34 12.91 6.85
N TRP A 154 5.10 12.15 7.63
CA TRP A 154 4.85 11.95 9.05
C TRP A 154 6.12 12.24 9.85
N LEU A 155 5.95 12.62 11.11
CA LEU A 155 7.04 12.78 12.07
C LEU A 155 6.66 12.23 13.44
N GLN A 156 7.67 11.80 14.18
CA GLN A 156 7.59 11.49 15.61
C GLN A 156 8.64 12.31 16.36
N THR A 157 8.21 13.08 17.36
CA THR A 157 9.08 13.97 18.14
C THR A 157 9.96 13.21 19.15
N SER A 158 9.47 12.07 19.63
CA SER A 158 10.20 11.12 20.46
C SER A 158 9.84 9.71 20.02
N ALA A 159 10.47 8.69 20.62
CA ALA A 159 10.11 7.30 20.37
C ALA A 159 8.58 7.12 20.55
N ASP A 160 8.05 7.42 21.73
CA ASP A 160 6.68 7.03 22.11
C ASP A 160 5.62 8.09 21.79
N ALA A 161 5.99 9.12 21.02
CA ALA A 161 5.06 10.12 20.53
C ALA A 161 4.13 9.52 19.46
N VAL A 162 2.83 9.88 19.53
CA VAL A 162 1.88 9.63 18.44
C VAL A 162 2.37 10.36 17.18
N PRO A 163 2.52 9.65 16.04
CA PRO A 163 2.92 10.27 14.78
C PRO A 163 2.01 11.44 14.39
N GLN A 164 2.61 12.45 13.76
CA GLN A 164 1.92 13.65 13.27
C GLN A 164 2.17 13.82 11.80
N GLY A 165 1.12 14.15 11.05
CA GLY A 165 1.22 14.54 9.66
C GLY A 165 1.86 15.91 9.51
N PHE A 166 2.61 16.10 8.42
CA PHE A 166 3.08 17.41 7.99
C PHE A 166 2.88 17.61 6.49
N VAL A 167 2.80 18.88 6.10
CA VAL A 167 3.00 19.34 4.72
C VAL A 167 4.26 20.20 4.67
N TRP A 168 5.13 19.91 3.72
CA TRP A 168 6.30 20.70 3.38
C TRP A 168 6.11 21.31 2.00
N GLN A 169 6.40 22.59 1.86
CA GLN A 169 6.33 23.31 0.60
C GLN A 169 7.67 24.00 0.35
N ALA A 170 8.20 23.84 -0.85
CA ALA A 170 9.40 24.54 -1.29
C ALA A 170 9.26 26.06 -1.02
N ALA A 171 10.32 26.68 -0.51
CA ALA A 171 10.36 28.08 -0.04
C ALA A 171 9.46 28.44 1.17
N ARG A 172 8.52 27.59 1.59
CA ARG A 172 7.63 27.84 2.76
C ARG A 172 7.95 26.95 3.97
N GLY A 173 8.77 25.92 3.79
CA GLY A 173 9.13 24.97 4.84
C GLY A 173 7.99 24.04 5.23
N TYR A 174 8.17 23.34 6.35
CA TYR A 174 7.18 22.39 6.88
C TYR A 174 6.18 23.07 7.82
N ARG A 175 4.97 22.52 7.84
CA ARG A 175 3.89 22.83 8.80
C ARG A 175 3.21 21.53 9.20
N LEU A 176 2.84 21.40 10.47
CA LEU A 176 1.99 20.31 10.94
C LEU A 176 0.61 20.42 10.28
N LEU A 177 -0.05 19.27 10.06
CA LEU A 177 -1.44 19.28 9.64
C LEU A 177 -2.32 19.88 10.75
N PRO A 178 -3.29 20.76 10.41
CA PRO A 178 -4.24 21.28 11.38
C PRO A 178 -5.28 20.24 11.77
N GLU A 179 -5.86 20.34 12.97
CA GLU A 179 -7.04 19.56 13.35
C GLU A 179 -8.21 19.80 12.37
N PRO A 180 -9.03 18.78 12.05
CA PRO A 180 -9.03 17.42 12.60
C PRO A 180 -8.09 16.44 11.88
N LEU A 181 -7.21 16.92 11.00
CA LEU A 181 -6.35 16.06 10.19
C LEU A 181 -5.26 15.43 11.06
N TRP A 182 -5.02 14.13 10.85
CA TRP A 182 -3.99 13.39 11.58
C TRP A 182 -2.81 13.01 10.69
N LEU A 183 -3.02 12.13 9.70
CA LEU A 183 -1.97 11.61 8.84
C LEU A 183 -2.35 11.77 7.37
N PRO A 184 -1.43 12.24 6.51
CA PRO A 184 -1.70 12.32 5.10
C PRO A 184 -1.74 10.91 4.50
N PHE A 185 -2.58 10.72 3.49
CA PHE A 185 -2.64 9.51 2.66
C PHE A 185 -2.02 9.74 1.30
N ALA A 186 -2.42 10.84 0.64
CA ALA A 186 -1.97 11.21 -0.70
C ALA A 186 -2.13 12.71 -0.95
N ILE A 187 -1.39 13.23 -1.93
CA ILE A 187 -1.49 14.62 -2.39
C ILE A 187 -1.70 14.69 -3.90
N SER A 188 -2.50 15.66 -4.34
CA SER A 188 -2.79 15.89 -5.75
C SER A 188 -1.53 16.25 -6.54
N ALA A 189 -1.57 16.00 -7.84
CA ALA A 189 -0.44 16.25 -8.73
C ALA A 189 0.01 17.72 -8.71
N ASP A 190 -0.92 18.66 -8.52
CA ASP A 190 -0.67 20.09 -8.38
C ASP A 190 -0.22 20.51 -6.96
N GLY A 191 -0.22 19.60 -5.99
CA GLY A 191 0.18 19.87 -4.61
C GLY A 191 -0.82 20.68 -3.78
N THR A 192 -2.06 20.86 -4.25
CA THR A 192 -3.04 21.74 -3.58
C THR A 192 -4.04 21.01 -2.69
N ARG A 193 -4.29 19.72 -2.93
CA ARG A 193 -5.27 18.91 -2.20
C ARG A 193 -4.62 17.71 -1.54
N LEU A 194 -4.90 17.53 -0.26
CA LEU A 194 -4.45 16.42 0.55
C LEU A 194 -5.65 15.53 0.90
N PHE A 195 -5.54 14.24 0.61
CA PHE A 195 -6.41 13.23 1.18
C PHE A 195 -5.74 12.70 2.45
N ALA A 196 -6.43 12.75 3.59
CA ALA A 196 -5.85 12.45 4.90
C ALA A 196 -6.85 11.73 5.82
N SER A 197 -6.30 10.96 6.76
CA SER A 197 -7.02 10.44 7.91
C SER A 197 -7.31 11.57 8.90
N THR A 198 -8.44 11.51 9.60
CA THR A 198 -8.81 12.44 10.67
C THR A 198 -8.83 11.74 12.02
N ARG A 199 -9.04 12.52 13.10
CA ARG A 199 -9.16 12.04 14.50
C ARG A 199 -7.89 11.39 15.01
N ARG A 200 -6.89 12.23 15.33
CA ARG A 200 -5.64 11.75 15.91
C ARG A 200 -5.90 10.97 17.21
N PRO A 201 -5.46 9.70 17.32
CA PRO A 201 -5.63 8.93 18.54
C PRO A 201 -4.73 9.44 19.66
N SER A 202 -5.11 9.15 20.90
CA SER A 202 -4.24 9.37 22.06
C SER A 202 -3.05 8.40 22.05
N ALA A 203 -1.96 8.74 22.75
CA ALA A 203 -0.83 7.83 22.93
C ALA A 203 -1.24 6.52 23.61
N GLN A 204 -2.20 6.59 24.54
CA GLN A 204 -2.72 5.43 25.27
C GLN A 204 -3.53 4.50 24.36
N THR A 205 -4.44 5.05 23.55
CA THR A 205 -5.22 4.27 22.55
C THR A 205 -4.28 3.55 21.60
N LEU A 206 -3.23 4.23 21.16
CA LEU A 206 -2.25 3.67 20.24
C LEU A 206 -1.40 2.56 20.88
N ALA A 207 -0.94 2.76 22.12
CA ALA A 207 -0.20 1.75 22.86
C ALA A 207 -1.03 0.49 23.14
N ARG A 208 -2.33 0.66 23.46
CA ARG A 208 -3.28 -0.45 23.60
C ARG A 208 -3.44 -1.23 22.29
N ARG A 209 -3.55 -0.54 21.14
CA ARG A 209 -3.59 -1.18 19.81
C ARG A 209 -2.33 -1.99 19.51
N VAL A 210 -1.14 -1.44 19.79
CA VAL A 210 0.13 -2.17 19.60
C VAL A 210 0.19 -3.41 20.47
N LEU A 211 -0.18 -3.31 21.76
CA LEU A 211 -0.19 -4.46 22.66
C LEU A 211 -1.19 -5.51 22.20
N SER A 212 -2.40 -5.09 21.80
CA SER A 212 -3.45 -5.94 21.26
C SER A 212 -3.00 -6.81 20.08
N ARG A 213 -2.08 -6.32 19.25
CA ARG A 213 -1.53 -7.07 18.10
C ARG A 213 -0.27 -7.85 18.40
N THR A 214 0.44 -7.46 19.46
CA THR A 214 1.66 -8.14 19.90
C THR A 214 1.30 -9.41 20.68
N LEU A 215 0.20 -9.39 21.42
CA LEU A 215 -0.34 -10.57 22.09
C LEU A 215 -0.91 -11.53 21.05
N GLN A 216 -0.17 -12.60 20.79
CA GLN A 216 -0.68 -13.76 20.06
C GLN A 216 -1.38 -14.67 21.09
N GLY A 217 -2.49 -15.32 20.74
CA GLY A 217 -3.08 -16.33 21.61
C GLY A 217 -2.05 -17.43 21.98
N PRO A 218 -2.36 -18.31 22.94
CA PRO A 218 -1.50 -19.44 23.27
C PRO A 218 -1.08 -20.23 22.01
N ALA A 219 0.15 -20.75 21.98
CA ALA A 219 0.78 -21.36 20.80
C ALA A 219 0.04 -22.59 20.22
N GLU A 220 -0.88 -23.17 21.00
CA GLU A 220 -1.74 -24.27 20.57
C GLU A 220 -2.89 -23.84 19.62
N GLY A 221 -3.09 -22.53 19.42
CA GLY A 221 -4.10 -21.97 18.52
C GLY A 221 -3.65 -21.88 17.07
N GLU A 222 -4.58 -22.12 16.13
CA GLU A 222 -4.34 -21.91 14.70
C GLU A 222 -4.36 -20.41 14.33
N TRP A 223 -5.30 -19.68 14.93
CA TRP A 223 -5.42 -18.22 14.81
C TRP A 223 -6.19 -17.69 16.02
N GLY A 224 -6.19 -16.37 16.24
CA GLY A 224 -6.93 -15.75 17.33
C GLY A 224 -6.83 -14.24 17.30
N GLU A 225 -7.59 -13.59 18.18
CA GLU A 225 -7.67 -12.14 18.26
C GLU A 225 -7.68 -11.69 19.73
N THR A 226 -7.13 -10.50 19.96
CA THR A 226 -7.31 -9.77 21.23
C THR A 226 -8.61 -8.99 21.16
N LEU A 227 -9.49 -9.20 22.14
CA LEU A 227 -10.76 -8.48 22.26
C LEU A 227 -10.60 -7.13 22.97
N ALA A 228 -9.78 -7.08 24.02
CA ALA A 228 -9.65 -5.90 24.85
C ALA A 228 -8.32 -5.84 25.58
N VAL A 229 -7.88 -4.61 25.82
CA VAL A 229 -6.69 -4.26 26.61
C VAL A 229 -7.09 -3.19 27.62
N SER A 230 -6.74 -3.39 28.89
CA SER A 230 -7.02 -2.44 29.97
C SER A 230 -6.34 -1.09 29.73
N ALA A 231 -6.89 -0.03 30.34
CA ALA A 231 -6.36 1.33 30.20
C ALA A 231 -4.90 1.45 30.69
N ASP A 232 -4.55 0.74 31.76
CA ASP A 232 -3.18 0.68 32.30
C ASP A 232 -2.27 -0.33 31.56
N MET A 233 -2.78 -1.02 30.54
CA MET A 233 -2.09 -2.02 29.73
C MET A 233 -1.55 -3.21 30.53
N LYS A 234 -2.04 -3.44 31.76
CA LYS A 234 -1.61 -4.57 32.60
C LYS A 234 -2.40 -5.84 32.37
N THR A 235 -3.57 -5.74 31.73
CA THR A 235 -4.47 -6.86 31.48
C THR A 235 -5.00 -6.83 30.05
N ALA A 236 -5.09 -7.99 29.42
CA ALA A 236 -5.72 -8.15 28.12
C ALA A 236 -6.45 -9.49 28.02
N VAL A 237 -7.50 -9.55 27.22
CA VAL A 237 -8.24 -10.78 26.92
C VAL A 237 -8.51 -10.92 25.45
N GLY A 238 -8.68 -12.15 25.03
CA GLY A 238 -9.07 -12.48 23.68
C GLY A 238 -9.44 -13.94 23.57
N TYR A 239 -9.49 -14.39 22.32
CA TYR A 239 -9.80 -15.77 22.01
C TYR A 239 -8.85 -16.32 20.95
N TYR A 240 -8.86 -17.64 20.82
CA TYR A 240 -8.09 -18.36 19.81
C TYR A 240 -8.85 -19.62 19.38
N TYR A 241 -8.71 -19.98 18.11
CA TYR A 241 -9.34 -21.14 17.51
C TYR A 241 -8.41 -22.35 17.61
N VAL A 242 -8.97 -23.49 18.04
CA VAL A 242 -8.25 -24.77 18.18
C VAL A 242 -9.09 -25.89 17.56
N ARG A 243 -8.47 -26.68 16.69
CA ARG A 243 -9.03 -27.94 16.19
C ARG A 243 -8.60 -29.12 17.08
N PRO A 244 -9.44 -30.16 17.25
CA PRO A 244 -9.04 -31.37 17.96
C PRO A 244 -7.77 -32.00 17.34
N ALA A 245 -6.87 -32.48 18.20
CA ALA A 245 -5.63 -33.15 17.78
C ALA A 245 -5.87 -34.61 17.32
N THR A 246 -6.90 -34.82 16.50
CA THR A 246 -7.28 -36.13 15.93
C THR A 246 -6.62 -36.37 14.56
N GLY A 247 -6.08 -35.31 13.95
CA GLY A 247 -5.52 -35.34 12.60
C GLY A 247 -6.56 -35.28 11.48
N ASN A 248 -7.86 -35.23 11.81
CA ASN A 248 -8.92 -35.06 10.83
C ASN A 248 -9.22 -33.56 10.63
N PRO A 249 -8.95 -32.98 9.45
CA PRO A 249 -9.24 -31.57 9.18
C PRO A 249 -10.75 -31.25 9.17
N SER A 250 -11.61 -32.28 9.15
CA SER A 250 -13.08 -32.13 9.16
C SER A 250 -13.68 -32.04 10.56
N ASP A 251 -12.88 -32.28 11.61
CA ASP A 251 -13.39 -32.25 12.99
C ASP A 251 -13.69 -30.82 13.41
N ALA A 252 -14.88 -30.59 13.97
CA ALA A 252 -15.30 -29.27 14.42
C ALA A 252 -14.34 -28.73 15.48
N GLY A 253 -13.90 -27.48 15.30
CA GLY A 253 -13.06 -26.79 16.25
C GLY A 253 -13.85 -26.08 17.35
N SER A 254 -13.10 -25.35 18.16
CA SER A 254 -13.66 -24.50 19.21
C SER A 254 -12.84 -23.23 19.35
N TYR A 255 -13.52 -22.13 19.65
CA TYR A 255 -12.93 -20.90 20.14
C TYR A 255 -12.70 -21.02 21.64
N ARG A 256 -11.52 -20.66 22.12
CA ARG A 256 -11.15 -20.70 23.53
C ARG A 256 -10.70 -19.34 24.01
N GLY A 257 -11.02 -19.03 25.27
CA GLY A 257 -10.59 -17.81 25.91
C GLY A 257 -9.12 -17.82 26.30
N TRP A 258 -8.47 -16.66 26.20
CA TRP A 258 -7.20 -16.39 26.86
C TRP A 258 -7.29 -15.08 27.65
N TRP A 259 -6.57 -15.04 28.77
CA TRP A 259 -6.42 -13.86 29.62
C TRP A 259 -4.95 -13.69 29.95
N TRP A 260 -4.40 -12.52 29.63
CA TRP A 260 -3.01 -12.16 29.88
C TRP A 260 -2.92 -11.07 30.95
N GLN A 261 -1.92 -11.21 31.83
CA GLN A 261 -1.55 -10.18 32.80
C GLN A 261 -0.04 -9.91 32.73
N ALA A 262 0.36 -8.63 32.79
CA ALA A 262 1.75 -8.22 32.62
C ALA A 262 2.73 -8.94 33.57
N ASP A 263 2.35 -9.11 34.83
CA ASP A 263 3.22 -9.71 35.87
C ASP A 263 3.11 -11.24 35.95
N GLY A 264 2.13 -11.84 35.27
CA GLY A 264 1.77 -13.25 35.44
C GLY A 264 1.65 -14.07 34.16
N GLY A 265 1.79 -13.44 32.99
CA GLY A 265 1.60 -14.08 31.68
C GLY A 265 0.16 -14.54 31.44
N TYR A 266 0.00 -15.60 30.64
CA TYR A 266 -1.31 -16.16 30.31
C TYR A 266 -1.89 -16.98 31.45
N ARG A 267 -3.15 -16.71 31.81
CA ARG A 267 -3.92 -17.43 32.82
C ARG A 267 -4.62 -18.63 32.20
N GLN A 268 -4.42 -19.80 32.80
CA GLN A 268 -5.09 -21.04 32.36
C GLN A 268 -6.61 -21.04 32.58
N SER A 269 -7.11 -20.28 33.56
CA SER A 269 -8.53 -20.21 33.90
C SER A 269 -9.40 -19.74 32.73
N ALA A 270 -8.88 -18.88 31.85
CA ALA A 270 -9.60 -18.40 30.68
C ALA A 270 -9.91 -19.50 29.66
N ARG A 271 -9.13 -20.59 29.65
CA ARG A 271 -9.33 -21.72 28.73
C ARG A 271 -10.61 -22.51 29.03
N ALA A 272 -11.16 -22.39 30.23
CA ALA A 272 -12.44 -23.03 30.58
C ALA A 272 -13.60 -22.42 29.78
N LEU A 273 -13.48 -21.14 29.40
CA LEU A 273 -14.44 -20.50 28.53
C LEU A 273 -14.16 -20.89 27.08
N HIS A 274 -15.16 -21.50 26.45
CA HIS A 274 -15.08 -21.93 25.06
C HIS A 274 -16.42 -21.75 24.36
N LEU A 275 -16.36 -21.68 23.03
CA LEU A 275 -17.50 -21.61 22.14
C LEU A 275 -17.23 -22.55 20.95
N ASP A 276 -18.12 -23.52 20.74
CA ASP A 276 -17.97 -24.45 19.62
C ASP A 276 -18.07 -23.73 18.28
N GLU A 277 -17.32 -24.20 17.27
CA GLU A 277 -17.26 -23.58 15.94
C GLU A 277 -18.65 -23.36 15.32
N ALA A 278 -19.55 -24.34 15.45
CA ALA A 278 -20.92 -24.23 14.96
C ALA A 278 -21.73 -23.11 15.64
N SER A 279 -21.44 -22.83 16.93
CA SER A 279 -22.10 -21.77 17.68
C SER A 279 -21.48 -20.39 17.45
N ALA A 280 -20.26 -20.32 16.92
CA ALA A 280 -19.60 -19.05 16.62
C ALA A 280 -20.24 -18.30 15.45
N GLN A 281 -20.97 -18.99 14.58
CA GLN A 281 -21.74 -18.40 13.48
C GLN A 281 -23.02 -17.70 13.97
N ASP A 282 -23.42 -17.91 15.23
CA ASP A 282 -24.53 -17.21 15.86
C ASP A 282 -23.99 -15.95 16.56
N THR A 283 -24.30 -14.78 16.00
CA THR A 283 -23.85 -13.47 16.49
C THR A 283 -24.20 -13.24 17.97
N ALA A 284 -25.36 -13.73 18.44
CA ALA A 284 -25.77 -13.55 19.83
C ALA A 284 -24.95 -14.44 20.77
N ARG A 285 -24.65 -15.67 20.37
CA ARG A 285 -23.77 -16.58 21.15
C ARG A 285 -22.34 -16.08 21.18
N PHE A 286 -21.82 -15.61 20.05
CA PHE A 286 -20.47 -15.05 20.00
C PHE A 286 -20.35 -13.78 20.84
N ALA A 287 -21.35 -12.90 20.81
CA ALA A 287 -21.40 -11.72 21.67
C ALA A 287 -21.44 -12.10 23.16
N ALA A 288 -22.25 -13.10 23.54
CA ALA A 288 -22.31 -13.58 24.93
C ALA A 288 -20.97 -14.18 25.39
N PHE A 289 -20.30 -14.96 24.54
CA PHE A 289 -18.94 -15.47 24.79
C PHE A 289 -17.94 -14.33 25.00
N SER A 290 -17.96 -13.31 24.14
CA SER A 290 -17.09 -12.14 24.25
C SER A 290 -17.35 -11.35 25.53
N ASP A 291 -18.60 -11.14 25.91
CA ASP A 291 -18.98 -10.45 27.15
C ASP A 291 -18.51 -11.23 28.40
N GLN A 292 -18.54 -12.58 28.35
CA GLN A 292 -18.00 -13.42 29.42
C GLN A 292 -16.46 -13.33 29.54
N LEU A 293 -15.74 -13.21 28.41
CA LEU A 293 -14.29 -12.98 28.42
C LEU A 293 -13.91 -11.64 29.06
N LEU A 294 -14.63 -10.58 28.69
CA LEU A 294 -14.44 -9.25 29.27
C LEU A 294 -14.68 -9.29 30.78
N ALA A 295 -15.78 -9.90 31.22
CA ALA A 295 -16.13 -10.05 32.63
C ALA A 295 -15.07 -10.85 33.41
N LEU A 296 -14.52 -11.92 32.82
CA LEU A 296 -13.47 -12.74 33.46
C LEU A 296 -12.24 -11.92 33.86
N ALA A 297 -11.86 -10.93 33.04
CA ALA A 297 -10.74 -10.04 33.32
C ALA A 297 -11.14 -8.72 34.01
N GLY A 298 -12.40 -8.56 34.39
CA GLY A 298 -12.90 -7.33 35.01
C GLY A 298 -12.85 -6.12 34.07
N LEU A 299 -12.96 -6.35 32.75
CA LEU A 299 -12.93 -5.30 31.74
C LEU A 299 -14.35 -4.97 31.27
N GLY A 300 -14.63 -3.68 31.06
CA GLY A 300 -15.84 -3.23 30.37
C GLY A 300 -15.63 -3.11 28.86
N LYS A 301 -16.70 -2.78 28.13
CA LYS A 301 -16.66 -2.67 26.65
C LYS A 301 -15.77 -1.52 26.18
N GLU A 302 -15.57 -0.49 26.99
CA GLU A 302 -14.59 0.57 26.74
C GLU A 302 -13.14 0.05 26.59
N ALA A 303 -12.84 -1.12 27.18
CA ALA A 303 -11.54 -1.76 27.03
C ALA A 303 -11.31 -2.35 25.63
N SER A 304 -12.36 -2.46 24.80
CA SER A 304 -12.29 -2.91 23.40
C SER A 304 -12.05 -1.78 22.39
N GLU A 305 -11.88 -0.54 22.87
CA GLU A 305 -11.66 0.63 22.03
C GLU A 305 -10.50 0.41 21.03
N THR A 306 -10.82 0.58 19.75
CA THR A 306 -9.86 0.59 18.65
C THR A 306 -9.64 2.02 18.18
N VAL A 307 -8.55 2.26 17.45
CA VAL A 307 -8.35 3.54 16.78
C VAL A 307 -9.44 3.68 15.72
N THR A 308 -10.27 4.71 15.86
CA THR A 308 -11.28 5.10 14.89
C THR A 308 -10.81 6.33 14.13
N THR A 309 -10.84 6.28 12.81
CA THR A 309 -10.48 7.41 11.94
C THR A 309 -11.65 7.80 11.07
N GLY A 310 -11.67 9.06 10.66
CA GLY A 310 -12.40 9.49 9.47
C GLY A 310 -11.43 9.82 8.34
N ILE A 311 -11.97 10.44 7.29
CA ILE A 311 -11.21 10.98 6.17
C ILE A 311 -11.59 12.43 5.88
N ALA A 312 -10.66 13.15 5.25
CA ALA A 312 -10.87 14.47 4.70
C ALA A 312 -10.10 14.64 3.38
N LEU A 313 -10.74 15.31 2.40
CA LEU A 313 -10.07 15.91 1.26
C LEU A 313 -9.89 17.42 1.53
N TRP A 314 -8.72 17.78 2.06
CA TRP A 314 -8.38 19.12 2.48
C TRP A 314 -7.64 19.90 1.39
N ARG A 315 -7.98 21.18 1.20
CA ARG A 315 -7.16 22.09 0.39
C ARG A 315 -6.16 22.83 1.26
N VAL A 316 -4.88 22.77 0.89
CA VAL A 316 -3.80 23.36 1.68
C VAL A 316 -4.01 24.87 1.86
N GLY A 317 -4.18 25.29 3.11
CA GLY A 317 -4.39 26.70 3.49
C GLY A 317 -5.85 27.08 3.77
N GLU A 318 -6.80 26.18 3.51
CA GLU A 318 -8.20 26.34 3.92
C GLU A 318 -8.44 25.71 5.31
N PRO A 319 -9.56 26.00 5.99
CA PRO A 319 -9.97 25.25 7.18
C PRO A 319 -10.12 23.76 6.86
N ALA A 320 -9.65 22.89 7.75
CA ALA A 320 -9.82 21.45 7.60
C ALA A 320 -11.13 20.98 8.24
N THR A 321 -11.85 20.11 7.53
CA THR A 321 -13.10 19.50 7.99
C THR A 321 -13.09 18.02 7.68
N GLU A 322 -13.54 17.21 8.63
CA GLU A 322 -13.82 15.79 8.37
C GLU A 322 -14.99 15.67 7.38
N GLN A 323 -14.83 14.79 6.39
CA GLN A 323 -15.87 14.53 5.39
C GLN A 323 -16.69 13.29 5.73
N VAL A 324 -16.03 12.22 6.15
CA VAL A 324 -16.67 10.95 6.48
C VAL A 324 -16.03 10.38 7.74
N ALA A 325 -16.87 10.04 8.70
CA ALA A 325 -16.54 9.42 9.97
C ALA A 325 -16.38 7.89 9.85
N ASP A 326 -15.55 7.30 10.71
CA ASP A 326 -15.47 5.84 10.92
C ASP A 326 -15.18 5.04 9.64
N VAL A 327 -14.23 5.56 8.85
CA VAL A 327 -13.79 5.00 7.57
C VAL A 327 -12.27 5.03 7.42
N ARG A 328 -11.78 4.24 6.47
CA ARG A 328 -10.35 4.07 6.18
C ARG A 328 -10.02 4.53 4.77
N PRO A 329 -9.07 5.44 4.54
CA PRO A 329 -8.70 5.81 3.17
C PRO A 329 -8.07 4.63 2.42
N VAL A 330 -8.41 4.47 1.14
CA VAL A 330 -7.94 3.36 0.28
C VAL A 330 -7.21 3.87 -0.96
N PHE A 331 -7.71 4.94 -1.58
CA PHE A 331 -7.19 5.42 -2.86
C PHE A 331 -7.47 6.90 -3.10
N PHE A 332 -6.61 7.54 -3.91
CA PHE A 332 -6.81 8.90 -4.43
C PHE A 332 -6.24 9.04 -5.85
N ALA A 333 -7.08 9.44 -6.82
CA ALA A 333 -6.68 9.77 -8.17
C ALA A 333 -6.12 11.20 -8.23
N ARG A 334 -4.80 11.27 -8.42
CA ARG A 334 -4.00 12.49 -8.16
C ARG A 334 -4.29 13.65 -9.11
N GLU A 335 -4.83 13.39 -10.30
CA GLU A 335 -5.27 14.38 -11.28
C GLU A 335 -6.81 14.51 -11.35
N GLY A 336 -7.55 13.44 -10.99
CA GLY A 336 -9.00 13.35 -11.17
C GLY A 336 -9.88 13.57 -9.94
N ALA A 337 -9.30 13.78 -8.76
CA ALA A 337 -10.01 13.96 -7.48
C ALA A 337 -10.92 12.79 -7.02
N LEU A 338 -10.93 11.66 -7.72
CA LEU A 338 -11.57 10.42 -7.26
C LEU A 338 -10.91 9.96 -5.96
N THR A 339 -11.68 9.74 -4.91
CA THR A 339 -11.25 9.16 -3.63
C THR A 339 -11.90 7.81 -3.42
N ALA A 340 -11.30 6.95 -2.61
CA ALA A 340 -11.92 5.73 -2.14
C ALA A 340 -11.63 5.49 -0.68
N TRP A 341 -12.59 4.90 0.03
CA TRP A 341 -12.46 4.51 1.42
C TRP A 341 -13.22 3.22 1.73
N GLN A 342 -12.86 2.59 2.84
CA GLN A 342 -13.53 1.42 3.37
C GLN A 342 -14.33 1.79 4.61
N ARG A 343 -15.52 1.20 4.74
CA ARG A 343 -16.37 1.29 5.94
C ARG A 343 -16.81 -0.09 6.37
N TRP A 344 -16.89 -0.33 7.67
CA TRP A 344 -17.53 -1.53 8.20
C TRP A 344 -19.03 -1.30 8.26
N GLN A 345 -19.81 -2.09 7.53
CA GLN A 345 -21.27 -1.99 7.53
C GLN A 345 -21.88 -3.37 7.27
N ASN A 346 -22.96 -3.70 7.98
CA ASN A 346 -23.68 -4.98 7.81
C ASN A 346 -22.74 -6.19 7.91
N GLU A 347 -21.86 -6.18 8.91
CA GLU A 347 -20.90 -7.26 9.19
C GLU A 347 -19.88 -7.51 8.06
N ALA A 348 -19.68 -6.55 7.15
CA ALA A 348 -18.69 -6.63 6.10
C ALA A 348 -17.98 -5.28 5.85
N TRP A 349 -16.73 -5.37 5.38
CA TRP A 349 -16.05 -4.20 4.80
C TRP A 349 -16.65 -3.90 3.43
N GLN A 350 -17.10 -2.67 3.24
CA GLN A 350 -17.56 -2.13 1.96
C GLN A 350 -16.60 -1.07 1.47
N LEU A 351 -16.24 -1.12 0.18
CA LEU A 351 -15.38 -0.13 -0.46
C LEU A 351 -16.23 0.89 -1.21
N MET A 352 -16.12 2.15 -0.80
CA MET A 352 -16.81 3.29 -1.39
C MET A 352 -15.88 4.09 -2.28
N LEU A 353 -16.38 4.55 -3.42
CA LEU A 353 -15.71 5.43 -4.35
C LEU A 353 -16.46 6.76 -4.40
N ALA A 354 -15.75 7.88 -4.46
CA ALA A 354 -16.37 9.19 -4.55
C ALA A 354 -15.66 10.15 -5.49
N HIS A 355 -16.45 10.90 -6.24
CA HIS A 355 -16.00 11.94 -7.15
C HIS A 355 -16.95 13.15 -7.01
N GLY A 356 -16.46 14.23 -6.40
CA GLY A 356 -17.33 15.32 -5.96
C GLY A 356 -18.26 14.84 -4.83
N ASP A 357 -19.55 15.17 -4.95
CA ASP A 357 -20.57 14.80 -3.96
C ASP A 357 -21.20 13.41 -4.23
N GLU A 358 -20.83 12.77 -5.33
CA GLU A 358 -21.34 11.46 -5.70
C GLU A 358 -20.51 10.34 -5.07
N THR A 359 -21.19 9.37 -4.44
CA THR A 359 -20.57 8.17 -3.87
C THR A 359 -21.21 6.90 -4.41
N ILE A 360 -20.41 5.87 -4.68
CA ILE A 360 -20.88 4.57 -5.18
C ILE A 360 -20.07 3.43 -4.53
N ALA A 361 -20.73 2.31 -4.24
CA ALA A 361 -20.05 1.09 -3.79
C ALA A 361 -19.29 0.43 -4.96
N ALA A 362 -18.06 -0.03 -4.70
CA ALA A 362 -17.20 -0.60 -5.73
C ALA A 362 -17.75 -1.91 -6.32
N GLU A 363 -18.50 -2.68 -5.52
CA GLU A 363 -19.20 -3.91 -5.92
C GLU A 363 -20.19 -3.64 -7.07
N ILE A 364 -20.85 -2.47 -7.07
CA ILE A 364 -21.78 -2.06 -8.14
C ILE A 364 -21.02 -1.92 -9.47
N LEU A 365 -19.78 -1.39 -9.42
CA LEU A 365 -18.95 -1.21 -10.60
C LEU A 365 -18.27 -2.52 -11.06
N ALA A 366 -17.95 -3.41 -10.12
CA ALA A 366 -17.35 -4.71 -10.39
C ALA A 366 -18.33 -5.67 -11.08
N GLY A 367 -19.60 -5.62 -10.67
CA GLY A 367 -20.64 -6.59 -11.02
C GLY A 367 -20.61 -7.80 -10.08
N GLN A 368 -21.75 -8.50 -9.98
CA GLN A 368 -21.99 -9.55 -8.98
C GLN A 368 -20.98 -10.70 -9.01
N ALA A 369 -20.38 -10.99 -10.17
CA ALA A 369 -19.45 -12.11 -10.32
C ALA A 369 -18.14 -11.95 -9.54
N LEU A 370 -17.76 -10.74 -9.12
CA LEU A 370 -16.48 -10.48 -8.43
C LEU A 370 -16.54 -10.72 -6.90
N GLY A 371 -17.74 -10.90 -6.34
CA GLY A 371 -17.92 -11.00 -4.88
C GLY A 371 -17.52 -9.72 -4.14
N GLN A 372 -17.02 -9.85 -2.92
CA GLN A 372 -16.53 -8.71 -2.13
C GLN A 372 -15.31 -8.06 -2.79
N VAL A 373 -15.33 -6.73 -2.93
CA VAL A 373 -14.19 -5.98 -3.48
C VAL A 373 -13.26 -5.57 -2.34
N PHE A 374 -12.05 -6.12 -2.31
CA PHE A 374 -11.07 -5.80 -1.28
C PHE A 374 -10.06 -4.72 -1.70
N SER A 375 -9.91 -4.43 -3.00
CA SER A 375 -9.00 -3.36 -3.43
C SER A 375 -9.43 -2.66 -4.71
N VAL A 376 -9.10 -1.37 -4.79
CA VAL A 376 -9.30 -0.52 -5.96
C VAL A 376 -8.04 0.28 -6.29
N ARG A 377 -7.76 0.43 -7.59
CA ARG A 377 -6.80 1.38 -8.15
C ARG A 377 -7.45 2.16 -9.28
N ALA A 378 -6.96 3.36 -9.56
CA ALA A 378 -7.36 4.10 -10.75
C ALA A 378 -6.16 4.66 -11.50
N SER A 379 -6.41 5.04 -12.76
CA SER A 379 -5.54 5.95 -13.50
C SER A 379 -5.42 7.30 -12.80
N ALA A 380 -4.40 8.09 -13.15
CA ALA A 380 -4.13 9.37 -12.49
C ALA A 380 -5.33 10.33 -12.60
N ASP A 381 -6.02 10.32 -13.74
CA ASP A 381 -7.24 11.08 -14.02
C ASP A 381 -8.53 10.47 -13.43
N GLY A 382 -8.45 9.31 -12.78
CA GLY A 382 -9.60 8.61 -12.18
C GLY A 382 -10.58 7.97 -13.17
N ARG A 383 -10.29 7.99 -14.48
CA ARG A 383 -11.23 7.54 -15.53
C ARG A 383 -11.16 6.04 -15.87
N ALA A 384 -10.09 5.37 -15.46
CA ALA A 384 -9.98 3.92 -15.50
C ALA A 384 -9.82 3.35 -14.10
N LEU A 385 -10.48 2.23 -13.82
CA LEU A 385 -10.45 1.55 -12.53
C LEU A 385 -9.97 0.11 -12.69
N GLN A 386 -9.21 -0.35 -11.71
CA GLN A 386 -8.98 -1.76 -11.44
C GLN A 386 -9.69 -2.09 -10.13
N LEU A 387 -10.54 -3.11 -10.16
CA LEU A 387 -11.27 -3.65 -9.02
C LEU A 387 -10.79 -5.09 -8.82
N ALA A 388 -10.35 -5.45 -7.61
CA ALA A 388 -10.00 -6.82 -7.28
C ALA A 388 -10.90 -7.35 -6.16
N GLY A 389 -11.41 -8.56 -6.35
CA GLY A 389 -12.25 -9.24 -5.38
C GLY A 389 -11.83 -10.70 -5.18
N GLU A 390 -12.70 -11.45 -4.53
CA GLU A 390 -12.44 -12.80 -4.03
C GLU A 390 -11.82 -13.74 -5.09
N GLY A 391 -11.00 -14.69 -4.60
CA GLY A 391 -10.30 -15.65 -5.48
C GLY A 391 -9.23 -15.02 -6.39
N GLY A 392 -8.84 -13.76 -6.15
CA GLY A 392 -7.81 -13.06 -6.92
C GLY A 392 -8.29 -12.58 -8.29
N GLN A 393 -9.61 -12.55 -8.51
CA GLN A 393 -10.20 -12.05 -9.74
C GLN A 393 -10.05 -10.53 -9.84
N VAL A 394 -9.88 -10.05 -11.07
CA VAL A 394 -9.71 -8.62 -11.36
C VAL A 394 -10.60 -8.19 -12.51
N VAL A 395 -11.22 -7.02 -12.35
CA VAL A 395 -12.00 -6.35 -13.36
C VAL A 395 -11.41 -4.96 -13.62
N LEU A 396 -11.26 -4.62 -14.89
CA LEU A 396 -10.88 -3.27 -15.32
C LEU A 396 -12.11 -2.55 -15.89
N ARG A 397 -12.26 -1.26 -15.58
CA ARG A 397 -13.37 -0.43 -16.06
C ARG A 397 -12.82 0.84 -16.70
N ARG A 398 -13.35 1.23 -17.86
CA ARG A 398 -13.08 2.52 -18.52
C ARG A 398 -14.25 2.87 -19.42
N SER A 399 -14.75 4.11 -19.34
CA SER A 399 -15.82 4.62 -20.22
C SER A 399 -17.03 3.68 -20.33
N GLY A 400 -17.49 3.14 -19.20
CA GLY A 400 -18.62 2.19 -19.12
C GLY A 400 -18.31 0.76 -19.58
N LYS A 401 -17.17 0.50 -20.22
CA LYS A 401 -16.75 -0.84 -20.64
C LYS A 401 -16.14 -1.61 -19.47
N LYS A 402 -16.43 -2.92 -19.43
CA LYS A 402 -15.83 -3.90 -18.51
C LYS A 402 -14.80 -4.73 -19.28
N PHE A 403 -13.65 -4.98 -18.65
CA PHE A 403 -12.62 -5.86 -19.20
C PHE A 403 -12.14 -6.82 -18.11
N GLU A 404 -11.99 -8.09 -18.45
CA GLU A 404 -11.45 -9.14 -17.58
C GLU A 404 -10.06 -9.51 -18.11
N PRO A 405 -8.98 -8.97 -17.54
CA PRO A 405 -7.63 -9.26 -18.03
C PRO A 405 -7.31 -10.74 -17.82
N SER A 406 -6.38 -11.26 -18.61
CA SER A 406 -5.86 -12.62 -18.40
C SER A 406 -5.19 -12.76 -17.03
N ARG A 407 -4.85 -13.99 -16.65
CA ARG A 407 -4.18 -14.28 -15.36
C ARG A 407 -2.87 -13.49 -15.23
N GLY A 408 -2.44 -13.22 -14.01
CA GLY A 408 -1.20 -12.51 -13.73
C GLY A 408 -1.19 -11.81 -12.37
N LEU A 409 -0.08 -11.14 -12.07
CA LEU A 409 0.14 -10.43 -10.80
C LEU A 409 -0.46 -9.02 -10.84
N HIS A 410 -1.79 -8.95 -10.86
CA HIS A 410 -2.54 -7.68 -10.95
C HIS A 410 -2.39 -6.77 -9.72
N ASN A 411 -1.92 -7.30 -8.59
CA ASN A 411 -1.51 -6.49 -7.44
C ASN A 411 -0.29 -5.61 -7.75
N LEU A 412 0.38 -5.78 -8.89
CA LEU A 412 1.45 -4.91 -9.39
C LEU A 412 1.04 -4.15 -10.65
N GLY A 413 -0.22 -4.23 -11.06
CA GLY A 413 -0.73 -3.56 -12.23
C GLY A 413 -0.64 -2.04 -12.15
N ALA A 414 -0.40 -1.41 -13.30
CA ALA A 414 -0.27 0.03 -13.46
C ALA A 414 -1.04 0.53 -14.68
N PHE A 415 -1.71 1.67 -14.51
CA PHE A 415 -2.35 2.40 -15.60
C PHE A 415 -1.40 3.41 -16.22
N SER A 416 -1.55 3.64 -17.53
CA SER A 416 -1.07 4.87 -18.16
C SER A 416 -1.81 6.09 -17.57
N ARG A 417 -1.31 7.31 -17.78
CA ARG A 417 -1.84 8.50 -17.10
C ARG A 417 -3.33 8.70 -17.34
N THR A 418 -3.77 8.55 -18.59
CA THR A 418 -5.19 8.68 -18.94
C THR A 418 -5.97 7.42 -18.61
N GLY A 419 -5.31 6.30 -18.30
CA GLY A 419 -5.90 4.98 -18.12
C GLY A 419 -6.22 4.24 -19.41
N ARG A 420 -5.72 4.68 -20.57
CA ARG A 420 -5.91 3.97 -21.85
C ARG A 420 -5.30 2.58 -21.81
N TYR A 421 -4.10 2.46 -21.26
CA TYR A 421 -3.41 1.18 -21.13
C TYR A 421 -3.34 0.75 -19.67
N TYR A 422 -3.46 -0.56 -19.45
CA TYR A 422 -3.18 -1.21 -18.18
C TYR A 422 -2.12 -2.30 -18.42
N LEU A 423 -1.06 -2.29 -17.60
CA LEU A 423 0.06 -3.22 -17.70
C LEU A 423 0.27 -3.94 -16.38
N TRP A 424 0.62 -5.23 -16.42
CA TRP A 424 0.87 -6.06 -15.25
C TRP A 424 1.97 -7.10 -15.51
N PRO A 425 2.68 -7.60 -14.48
CA PRO A 425 3.55 -8.75 -14.64
C PRO A 425 2.74 -10.03 -14.79
N ASP A 426 3.14 -10.85 -15.75
CA ASP A 426 2.54 -12.14 -16.10
C ASP A 426 3.64 -13.19 -16.24
N GLY A 427 3.27 -14.47 -16.18
CA GLY A 427 4.16 -15.63 -16.24
C GLY A 427 3.92 -16.63 -15.11
N GLU A 428 4.04 -17.92 -15.41
CA GLU A 428 3.97 -19.00 -14.42
C GLU A 428 5.30 -19.13 -13.67
N GLY A 429 5.26 -19.12 -12.33
CA GLY A 429 6.42 -19.31 -11.47
C GLY A 429 7.32 -18.07 -11.27
N PHE A 430 8.51 -18.29 -10.71
CA PHE A 430 9.45 -17.22 -10.35
C PHE A 430 10.42 -16.83 -11.48
N ASP A 431 10.56 -17.66 -12.51
CA ASP A 431 11.67 -17.57 -13.47
C ASP A 431 11.27 -17.07 -14.87
N SER A 432 9.98 -16.80 -15.12
CA SER A 432 9.44 -16.59 -16.49
C SER A 432 8.73 -15.25 -16.73
N ARG A 433 8.92 -14.26 -15.86
CA ARG A 433 8.06 -13.06 -15.86
C ARG A 433 8.24 -12.16 -17.08
N HIS A 434 7.12 -11.73 -17.66
CA HIS A 434 7.04 -10.73 -18.71
C HIS A 434 5.92 -9.72 -18.42
N PRO A 435 6.02 -8.48 -18.92
CA PRO A 435 4.89 -7.57 -18.89
C PRO A 435 3.80 -8.00 -19.87
N SER A 436 2.55 -8.07 -19.39
CA SER A 436 1.34 -8.12 -20.22
C SER A 436 0.67 -6.75 -20.21
N TRP A 437 -0.05 -6.42 -21.27
CA TRP A 437 -0.72 -5.13 -21.43
C TRP A 437 -2.07 -5.27 -22.11
N ARG A 438 -3.01 -4.40 -21.75
CA ARG A 438 -4.33 -4.29 -22.38
C ARG A 438 -4.66 -2.83 -22.69
N ASP A 439 -5.17 -2.61 -23.90
CA ASP A 439 -5.77 -1.35 -24.35
C ASP A 439 -7.25 -1.33 -23.95
N LEU A 440 -7.63 -0.43 -23.04
CA LEU A 440 -8.98 -0.29 -22.50
C LEU A 440 -9.91 0.54 -23.41
N GLN A 441 -9.45 0.92 -24.60
CA GLN A 441 -10.29 1.48 -25.65
C GLN A 441 -10.76 0.38 -26.61
N SER A 442 -9.82 -0.40 -27.15
CA SER A 442 -10.05 -1.44 -28.16
C SER A 442 -10.29 -2.84 -27.57
N GLY A 443 -9.87 -3.09 -26.33
CA GLY A 443 -9.87 -4.41 -25.70
C GLY A 443 -8.68 -5.29 -26.12
N ARG A 444 -7.80 -4.80 -26.99
CA ARG A 444 -6.64 -5.55 -27.47
C ARG A 444 -5.67 -5.81 -26.32
N GLU A 445 -5.11 -7.02 -26.31
CA GLU A 445 -4.12 -7.46 -25.33
C GLU A 445 -2.84 -7.92 -26.03
N GLY A 446 -1.71 -7.83 -25.33
CA GLY A 446 -0.43 -8.32 -25.81
C GLY A 446 0.59 -8.44 -24.70
N THR A 447 1.79 -8.89 -25.05
CA THR A 447 2.89 -9.09 -24.12
C THR A 447 4.16 -8.40 -24.61
N LEU A 448 5.06 -8.08 -23.68
CA LEU A 448 6.43 -7.65 -23.96
C LEU A 448 7.39 -8.81 -23.73
N ALA A 449 8.66 -8.66 -24.14
CA ALA A 449 9.67 -9.68 -23.93
C ALA A 449 9.87 -9.99 -22.42
N LYS A 450 10.26 -11.24 -22.13
CA LYS A 450 10.60 -11.69 -20.77
C LYS A 450 11.68 -10.83 -20.12
N CYS A 451 11.58 -10.60 -18.82
CA CYS A 451 12.64 -10.00 -18.02
C CYS A 451 13.41 -11.09 -17.25
N PRO A 452 14.66 -11.42 -17.64
CA PRO A 452 15.44 -12.44 -16.94
C PRO A 452 15.77 -12.09 -15.48
N SER A 453 15.82 -10.80 -15.12
CA SER A 453 16.15 -10.36 -13.76
C SER A 453 14.93 -10.07 -12.88
N ALA A 454 13.71 -10.30 -13.36
CA ALA A 454 12.49 -10.11 -12.58
C ALA A 454 12.14 -11.36 -11.71
N GLY A 455 13.17 -11.97 -11.12
CA GLY A 455 13.04 -13.11 -10.21
C GLY A 455 12.55 -12.71 -8.82
N GLY A 456 12.35 -13.70 -7.96
CA GLY A 456 12.02 -13.51 -6.54
C GLY A 456 10.52 -13.49 -6.22
N HIS A 457 10.21 -13.38 -4.93
CA HIS A 457 8.84 -13.42 -4.42
C HIS A 457 8.02 -12.23 -4.94
N TYR A 458 6.69 -12.36 -5.07
CA TYR A 458 5.86 -11.28 -5.64
C TYR A 458 5.94 -9.97 -4.84
N SER A 459 6.29 -10.03 -3.56
CA SER A 459 6.49 -8.86 -2.69
C SER A 459 7.76 -8.06 -3.01
N GLU A 460 8.68 -8.63 -3.78
CA GLU A 460 9.98 -8.03 -4.12
C GLU A 460 9.96 -7.38 -5.51
N LEU A 461 8.89 -7.62 -6.26
CA LEU A 461 8.73 -7.09 -7.60
C LEU A 461 8.37 -5.61 -7.60
N ALA A 462 8.85 -4.92 -8.63
CA ALA A 462 8.44 -3.57 -8.98
C ALA A 462 8.08 -3.49 -10.46
N LEU A 463 6.89 -2.96 -10.74
CA LEU A 463 6.45 -2.52 -12.06
C LEU A 463 6.30 -0.98 -12.02
N ARG A 464 6.92 -0.28 -12.97
CA ARG A 464 6.87 1.18 -13.09
C ARG A 464 6.63 1.60 -14.53
N LEU A 465 5.52 2.28 -14.78
CA LEU A 465 5.10 2.73 -16.11
C LEU A 465 5.24 4.25 -16.21
N SER A 466 5.79 4.75 -17.32
CA SER A 466 5.76 6.19 -17.63
C SER A 466 4.33 6.65 -17.93
N ALA A 467 4.03 7.92 -17.66
CA ALA A 467 2.71 8.50 -17.85
C ALA A 467 2.17 8.35 -19.28
N ASP A 468 3.04 8.42 -20.28
CA ASP A 468 2.73 8.25 -21.71
C ASP A 468 2.70 6.79 -22.18
N ALA A 469 2.91 5.85 -21.25
CA ALA A 469 3.06 4.42 -21.47
C ALA A 469 4.24 3.99 -22.35
N LYS A 470 5.11 4.91 -22.82
CA LYS A 470 6.21 4.60 -23.76
C LYS A 470 7.35 3.81 -23.13
N THR A 471 7.54 3.96 -21.82
CA THR A 471 8.60 3.30 -21.05
C THR A 471 8.02 2.52 -19.89
N LEU A 472 8.46 1.28 -19.74
CA LEU A 472 8.12 0.42 -18.61
C LEU A 472 9.40 -0.13 -17.99
N ALA A 473 9.47 -0.18 -16.66
CA ALA A 473 10.47 -0.95 -15.94
C ALA A 473 9.82 -2.07 -15.12
N LEU A 474 10.37 -3.27 -15.20
CA LEU A 474 9.98 -4.45 -14.42
C LEU A 474 11.22 -5.04 -13.77
N GLY A 475 11.20 -5.23 -12.46
CA GLY A 475 12.36 -5.75 -11.72
C GLY A 475 12.02 -6.52 -10.46
N GLY A 476 13.00 -7.27 -9.95
CA GLY A 476 12.99 -7.98 -8.68
C GLY A 476 14.26 -7.70 -7.87
N LEU A 477 14.62 -8.59 -6.94
CA LEU A 477 15.82 -8.44 -6.11
C LEU A 477 17.13 -8.46 -6.91
N GLU A 478 17.17 -9.25 -7.99
CA GLU A 478 18.40 -9.52 -8.75
C GLU A 478 18.72 -8.47 -9.80
N GLY A 479 17.78 -7.58 -10.10
CA GLY A 479 17.91 -6.64 -11.21
C GLY A 479 16.57 -6.21 -11.77
N TYR A 480 16.62 -5.49 -12.88
CA TYR A 480 15.41 -5.08 -13.60
C TYR A 480 15.65 -4.87 -15.09
N CYS A 481 14.56 -4.83 -15.85
CA CYS A 481 14.53 -4.61 -17.28
C CYS A 481 13.77 -3.33 -17.59
N VAL A 482 14.24 -2.59 -18.60
CA VAL A 482 13.58 -1.39 -19.14
C VAL A 482 13.15 -1.63 -20.57
N TYR A 483 11.88 -1.36 -20.84
CA TYR A 483 11.21 -1.60 -22.10
C TYR A 483 10.84 -0.28 -22.77
N ARG A 484 10.98 -0.24 -24.10
CA ARG A 484 10.20 0.66 -24.95
C ARG A 484 8.98 -0.11 -25.43
N THR A 485 7.80 0.36 -25.08
CA THR A 485 6.57 -0.45 -25.22
C THR A 485 5.94 -0.35 -26.61
N GLY A 486 6.21 0.75 -27.35
CA GLY A 486 5.50 1.07 -28.59
C GLY A 486 4.03 1.46 -28.39
N LEU A 487 3.60 1.66 -27.13
CA LEU A 487 2.26 2.14 -26.78
C LEU A 487 2.24 3.67 -26.80
N GLU A 488 1.10 4.26 -27.21
CA GLU A 488 0.94 5.72 -27.30
C GLU A 488 -0.30 6.16 -26.52
N ASP A 489 -0.08 6.68 -25.31
CA ASP A 489 -1.13 7.36 -24.52
C ASP A 489 -1.07 8.86 -24.75
N ASP A 490 -1.41 9.28 -25.97
CA ASP A 490 -1.55 10.69 -26.31
C ASP A 490 -2.89 11.18 -25.75
N GLY A 491 -2.81 12.09 -24.76
CA GLY A 491 -3.94 12.46 -23.90
C GLY A 491 -5.05 13.25 -24.57
N GLN A 492 -5.83 12.59 -25.43
CA GLN A 492 -7.09 13.10 -25.99
C GLN A 492 -8.23 13.05 -24.98
#